data_AF-A0A2I0N7S7-F1
#
_entry.id   AF-A0A2I0N7S7-F1
#
_cell.length_a   1.000
_cell.length_b   1.000
_cell.length_c   1.000
_cell.angle_alpha   90.00
_cell.angle_beta   90.00
_cell.angle_gamma   90.00
#
_symmetry.space_group_name_H-M   'P 1'
#
loop_
_entity.id
_entity.type
_entity.pdbx_description
1 polymer ?
#
loop_
_entity_poly.entity_id
_entity_poly.type
_entity_poly.pdbx_seq_one_letter_code
_entity_poly.pdbx_strand_id
1 'polypeptide(L)'
;MNTKNLKAAAVLLPALMLAASFSGCIGEYLDPYADIEAVYTSGAYLVSYTIEYGNEISVSGASSYELTAYAGIPQNPDSQPFSDSAYAANNPDKKSTDLEISSSPRIKWEIEGSTDASYSFTVTVSSNGRAVAYDLGGSDVTIGELAAADPSIVNKYTKTQNLVDSSGTHPRIMSDDSGIRSIAEGIRDAVVDETGSAGAMDVAAALFRWLKQNTDYKLSSQGNAKQATETLSDRKGDCDDLTFLYISLLRSVSIPARFAVGYLVQGQNVAEAHAWAEVFVGGGLGRNGWISVECAGSSGLGAKDESYLQGELHQHFGVENPGYLRVFTDDGSDASISARRMGVSVKRTGGETETGAVLKISGYKVVEGRKLVVYKDGSRDYVDNDWSPKPKLFGLFSDA
;
A
#
# COMPACT_ATOMS: atom_id res chain seq x y z
N MET A 1 -86.74 9.46 -22.13
CA MET A 1 -85.75 9.58 -21.03
C MET A 1 -84.65 10.56 -21.48
N ASN A 2 -84.42 11.57 -20.63
CA ASN A 2 -83.40 12.63 -20.61
C ASN A 2 -82.23 12.59 -21.63
N THR A 3 -82.08 13.61 -22.50
CA THR A 3 -81.25 14.86 -22.36
C THR A 3 -79.74 14.55 -22.25
N LYS A 4 -78.79 15.05 -23.06
CA LYS A 4 -78.58 16.33 -23.76
C LYS A 4 -77.44 16.22 -24.82
N ASN A 5 -77.63 16.89 -25.97
CA ASN A 5 -76.74 17.79 -26.73
C ASN A 5 -75.25 17.42 -26.96
N LEU A 6 -74.75 17.25 -28.19
CA LEU A 6 -74.57 18.13 -29.38
C LEU A 6 -73.17 18.79 -29.49
N LYS A 7 -72.56 18.58 -30.67
CA LYS A 7 -71.60 19.42 -31.46
C LYS A 7 -70.08 19.22 -31.32
N ALA A 8 -69.55 18.58 -32.37
CA ALA A 8 -68.46 19.01 -33.27
C ALA A 8 -67.44 20.08 -32.82
N ALA A 9 -66.16 19.74 -32.92
CA ALA A 9 -65.12 20.59 -33.52
C ALA A 9 -63.89 19.74 -33.89
N ALA A 10 -63.51 19.75 -35.16
CA ALA A 10 -62.18 19.35 -35.60
C ALA A 10 -61.19 20.44 -35.19
N VAL A 11 -60.10 20.07 -34.48
CA VAL A 11 -58.91 20.90 -34.35
C VAL A 11 -57.70 19.98 -34.36
N LEU A 12 -56.74 20.36 -35.21
CA LEU A 12 -55.42 19.78 -35.39
C LEU A 12 -54.83 19.23 -34.09
N LEU A 13 -54.36 17.98 -34.07
CA LEU A 13 -53.15 17.67 -33.31
C LEU A 13 -51.97 18.07 -34.21
N PRO A 14 -51.22 19.13 -33.88
CA PRO A 14 -49.97 19.39 -34.58
C PRO A 14 -49.03 18.23 -34.26
N ALA A 15 -48.30 17.81 -35.28
CA ALA A 15 -47.01 17.17 -35.10
C ALA A 15 -46.17 18.01 -34.13
N LEU A 16 -46.15 17.64 -32.86
CA LEU A 16 -45.09 18.03 -31.95
C LEU A 16 -43.99 16.96 -32.03
N MET A 17 -43.49 16.74 -33.25
CA MET A 17 -42.05 16.57 -33.41
C MET A 17 -41.43 17.91 -33.03
N LEU A 18 -41.34 18.17 -31.72
CA LEU A 18 -40.33 19.09 -31.24
C LEU A 18 -39.02 18.36 -31.44
N ALA A 19 -38.43 18.55 -32.61
CA ALA A 19 -36.99 18.54 -32.77
C ALA A 19 -36.42 19.64 -31.87
N ALA A 20 -36.49 19.41 -30.55
CA ALA A 20 -35.62 20.08 -29.63
C ALA A 20 -34.27 19.40 -29.85
N SER A 21 -33.46 20.03 -30.67
CA SER A 21 -32.02 20.00 -30.57
C SER A 21 -31.64 20.37 -29.13
N PHE A 22 -31.78 19.43 -28.19
CA PHE A 22 -31.15 19.44 -26.88
C PHE A 22 -29.69 19.09 -27.09
N SER A 23 -28.97 19.99 -27.74
CA SER A 23 -27.52 19.93 -27.89
C SER A 23 -26.91 20.12 -26.51
N GLY A 24 -26.33 19.04 -25.95
CA GLY A 24 -25.45 19.10 -24.78
C GLY A 24 -26.04 18.52 -23.51
N CYS A 25 -27.03 19.15 -22.89
CA CYS A 25 -27.32 18.89 -21.48
C CYS A 25 -28.05 17.57 -21.17
N ILE A 26 -28.97 17.07 -22.01
CA ILE A 26 -29.69 15.80 -21.71
C ILE A 26 -28.80 14.57 -21.92
N GLY A 27 -27.79 14.68 -22.80
CA GLY A 27 -26.83 13.60 -23.07
C GLY A 27 -26.03 13.22 -21.83
N GLU A 28 -25.59 14.19 -21.03
CA GLU A 28 -24.87 13.94 -19.77
C GLU A 28 -25.77 13.27 -18.71
N TYR A 29 -27.06 13.59 -18.63
CA TYR A 29 -27.99 12.96 -17.68
C TYR A 29 -28.37 11.52 -18.05
N LEU A 30 -28.23 11.14 -19.32
CA LEU A 30 -28.54 9.79 -19.81
C LEU A 30 -27.30 8.93 -20.07
N ASP A 31 -26.10 9.51 -20.05
CA ASP A 31 -24.85 8.76 -20.16
C ASP A 31 -24.58 8.02 -18.84
N PRO A 32 -24.67 6.68 -18.80
CA PRO A 32 -24.37 5.92 -17.60
C PRO A 32 -22.90 6.06 -17.16
N TYR A 33 -22.01 6.57 -18.02
CA TYR A 33 -20.60 6.78 -17.74
C TYR A 33 -20.25 8.23 -17.34
N ALA A 34 -21.24 9.13 -17.22
CA ALA A 34 -21.00 10.55 -17.00
C ALA A 34 -20.09 10.85 -15.79
N ASP A 35 -20.18 10.06 -14.72
CA ASP A 35 -19.41 10.23 -13.49
C ASP A 35 -18.23 9.25 -13.36
N ILE A 36 -18.01 8.39 -14.36
CA ILE A 36 -16.95 7.36 -14.31
C ILE A 36 -15.69 7.93 -14.94
N GLU A 37 -14.58 7.80 -14.22
CA GLU A 37 -13.26 8.14 -14.71
C GLU A 37 -12.61 6.93 -15.39
N ALA A 38 -12.64 5.77 -14.73
CA ALA A 38 -12.03 4.55 -15.25
C ALA A 38 -12.75 3.29 -14.78
N VAL A 39 -12.74 2.27 -15.63
CA VAL A 39 -13.12 0.90 -15.26
C VAL A 39 -11.98 -0.03 -15.64
N TYR A 40 -11.34 -0.63 -14.64
CA TYR A 40 -10.25 -1.56 -14.85
C TYR A 40 -10.78 -2.97 -15.13
N THR A 41 -9.97 -3.75 -15.85
CA THR A 41 -10.25 -5.17 -16.05
C THR A 41 -10.30 -5.92 -14.73
N SER A 42 -11.05 -7.02 -14.70
CA SER A 42 -11.15 -7.86 -13.50
C SER A 42 -9.79 -8.32 -13.02
N GLY A 43 -9.51 -8.09 -11.74
CA GLY A 43 -8.32 -8.55 -11.04
C GLY A 43 -8.68 -9.40 -9.82
N ALA A 44 -7.67 -9.99 -9.17
CA ALA A 44 -7.88 -10.71 -7.93
C ALA A 44 -8.38 -9.76 -6.84
N TYR A 45 -9.52 -10.07 -6.24
CA TYR A 45 -10.15 -9.28 -5.17
C TYR A 45 -10.09 -10.02 -3.84
N LEU A 46 -10.29 -11.33 -3.85
CA LEU A 46 -10.09 -12.20 -2.68
C LEU A 46 -9.17 -13.34 -3.09
N VAL A 47 -8.06 -13.50 -2.39
CA VAL A 47 -7.12 -14.61 -2.60
C VAL A 47 -6.96 -15.40 -1.31
N SER A 48 -6.76 -16.70 -1.46
CA SER A 48 -6.42 -17.61 -0.37
C SER A 48 -5.07 -18.25 -0.68
N TYR A 49 -4.18 -18.34 0.30
CA TYR A 49 -2.89 -19.02 0.16
C TYR A 49 -2.33 -19.43 1.52
N THR A 50 -1.41 -20.39 1.50
CA THR A 50 -0.53 -20.70 2.62
C THR A 50 0.89 -20.32 2.25
N ILE A 51 1.56 -19.58 3.14
CA ILE A 51 2.95 -19.17 2.98
C ILE A 51 3.77 -19.67 4.17
N GLU A 52 4.93 -20.25 3.87
CA GLU A 52 6.00 -20.54 4.84
C GLU A 52 7.17 -19.63 4.54
N TYR A 53 7.62 -18.87 5.55
CA TYR A 53 8.76 -17.98 5.41
C TYR A 53 9.68 -18.03 6.62
N GLY A 54 10.96 -17.71 6.44
CA GLY A 54 11.93 -17.68 7.53
C GLY A 54 13.34 -17.93 7.05
N ASN A 55 14.12 -18.62 7.88
CA ASN A 55 15.53 -18.86 7.60
C ASN A 55 15.94 -20.29 7.92
N GLU A 56 16.84 -20.82 7.11
CA GLU A 56 17.54 -22.07 7.36
C GLU A 56 19.02 -21.77 7.65
N ILE A 57 19.59 -22.56 8.55
CA ILE A 57 21.00 -22.47 8.89
C ILE A 57 21.58 -23.86 9.12
N SER A 58 22.77 -24.09 8.57
CA SER A 58 23.60 -25.25 8.88
C SER A 58 24.90 -24.79 9.52
N VAL A 59 25.29 -25.42 10.63
CA VAL A 59 26.57 -25.22 11.30
C VAL A 59 27.37 -26.50 11.20
N SER A 60 28.64 -26.42 10.82
CA SER A 60 29.52 -27.59 10.68
C SER A 60 30.92 -27.31 11.24
N GLY A 61 31.54 -28.31 11.87
CA GLY A 61 32.90 -28.24 12.42
C GLY A 61 33.11 -27.26 13.57
N ALA A 62 32.04 -26.70 14.16
CA ALA A 62 32.11 -25.76 15.27
C ALA A 62 32.14 -26.50 16.62
N SER A 63 33.03 -26.12 17.53
CA SER A 63 33.08 -26.70 18.88
C SER A 63 32.01 -26.15 19.82
N SER A 64 31.47 -24.98 19.49
CA SER A 64 30.36 -24.32 20.19
C SER A 64 29.76 -23.22 19.31
N TYR A 65 28.45 -23.00 19.41
CA TYR A 65 27.77 -21.88 18.79
C TYR A 65 26.52 -21.43 19.58
N GLU A 66 26.21 -20.15 19.44
CA GLU A 66 24.99 -19.46 19.88
C GLU A 66 24.30 -18.93 18.62
N LEU A 67 23.03 -19.28 18.42
CA LEU A 67 22.20 -18.83 17.31
C LEU A 67 21.06 -17.97 17.84
N THR A 68 20.81 -16.85 17.16
CA THR A 68 19.57 -16.08 17.34
C THR A 68 18.90 -15.91 15.99
N ALA A 69 17.67 -16.38 15.84
CA ALA A 69 16.87 -16.22 14.63
C ALA A 69 15.62 -15.40 14.90
N TYR A 70 15.21 -14.60 13.91
CA TYR A 70 13.98 -13.81 13.96
C TYR A 70 13.08 -14.07 12.75
N ALA A 71 11.78 -14.09 12.99
CA ALA A 71 10.76 -14.00 11.97
C ALA A 71 9.62 -13.07 12.44
N GLY A 72 9.10 -12.28 11.53
CA GLY A 72 7.98 -11.37 11.76
C GLY A 72 6.71 -12.15 12.00
N ILE A 73 5.90 -11.68 12.94
CA ILE A 73 4.56 -12.23 13.14
C ILE A 73 3.63 -11.62 12.10
N PRO A 74 2.82 -12.43 11.37
CA PRO A 74 1.85 -11.90 10.42
C PRO A 74 0.93 -10.88 11.08
N GLN A 75 0.66 -9.78 10.39
CA GLN A 75 -0.17 -8.69 10.90
C GLN A 75 -1.45 -8.58 10.08
N ASN A 76 -2.54 -8.26 10.77
CA ASN A 76 -3.75 -7.83 10.11
C ASN A 76 -3.51 -6.46 9.47
N PRO A 77 -4.40 -6.00 8.59
CA PRO A 77 -4.07 -4.80 7.85
C PRO A 77 -4.18 -3.51 8.68
N ASP A 78 -4.66 -3.57 9.94
CA ASP A 78 -4.55 -2.50 10.96
C ASP A 78 -3.21 -2.56 11.74
N SER A 79 -2.25 -3.35 11.24
CA SER A 79 -0.92 -3.61 11.81
C SER A 79 -0.95 -4.29 13.17
N GLN A 80 -2.05 -4.94 13.54
CA GLN A 80 -2.12 -5.76 14.74
C GLN A 80 -1.62 -7.17 14.45
N PRO A 81 -0.78 -7.77 15.31
CA PRO A 81 -0.33 -9.14 15.13
C PRO A 81 -1.49 -10.12 15.14
N PHE A 82 -1.36 -11.17 14.33
CA PHE A 82 -2.22 -12.34 14.40
C PHE A 82 -2.05 -13.04 15.76
N SER A 83 -3.12 -13.66 16.25
CA SER A 83 -3.04 -14.50 17.45
C SER A 83 -2.16 -15.71 17.19
N ASP A 84 -1.56 -16.27 18.24
CA ASP A 84 -0.69 -17.45 18.14
C ASP A 84 -1.36 -18.69 17.51
N SER A 85 -2.68 -18.77 17.54
CA SER A 85 -3.45 -19.83 16.88
C SER A 85 -3.59 -19.67 15.37
N ALA A 86 -3.29 -18.50 14.82
CA ALA A 86 -3.49 -18.16 13.41
C ALA A 86 -2.23 -18.39 12.54
N TYR A 87 -1.10 -18.72 13.15
CA TYR A 87 0.14 -19.08 12.47
C TYR A 87 0.85 -20.22 13.23
N ALA A 88 1.73 -20.95 12.54
CA ALA A 88 2.61 -21.94 13.14
C ALA A 88 4.06 -21.45 13.10
N ALA A 89 4.66 -21.25 14.26
CA ALA A 89 6.10 -21.02 14.38
C ALA A 89 6.81 -22.37 14.54
N ASN A 90 7.48 -22.81 13.48
CA ASN A 90 8.18 -24.08 13.37
C ASN A 90 9.60 -23.98 13.96
N ASN A 91 10.12 -25.12 14.39
CA ASN A 91 11.23 -25.27 15.36
C ASN A 91 10.79 -24.93 16.80
N PRO A 92 10.37 -25.93 17.59
CA PRO A 92 9.71 -25.71 18.88
C PRO A 92 10.68 -25.47 20.04
N ASP A 93 11.98 -25.74 19.87
CA ASP A 93 12.94 -25.60 20.96
C ASP A 93 13.29 -24.12 21.18
N LYS A 94 13.03 -23.62 22.39
CA LYS A 94 13.44 -22.29 22.88
C LYS A 94 13.02 -21.11 21.99
N LYS A 95 11.71 -20.94 21.78
CA LYS A 95 11.13 -19.73 21.17
C LYS A 95 10.47 -18.80 22.19
N SER A 96 10.53 -17.51 21.94
CA SER A 96 9.80 -16.46 22.65
C SER A 96 9.26 -15.43 21.67
N THR A 97 8.28 -14.63 22.10
CA THR A 97 7.90 -13.41 21.38
C THR A 97 8.80 -12.28 21.87
N ASP A 98 9.41 -11.57 20.94
CA ASP A 98 10.24 -10.40 21.20
C ASP A 98 9.49 -9.13 20.76
N LEU A 99 9.30 -8.24 21.73
CA LEU A 99 8.71 -6.90 21.59
C LEU A 99 9.73 -5.80 21.91
N GLU A 100 10.94 -6.15 22.37
CA GLU A 100 11.87 -5.20 22.99
C GLU A 100 12.54 -4.28 21.95
N ILE A 101 12.69 -4.75 20.71
CA ILE A 101 13.47 -4.07 19.68
C ILE A 101 12.61 -3.15 18.78
N SER A 102 11.31 -3.42 18.66
CA SER A 102 10.34 -2.57 17.94
C SER A 102 8.92 -2.86 18.38
N SER A 103 7.99 -1.92 18.23
CA SER A 103 6.57 -2.21 18.46
C SER A 103 5.95 -3.20 17.46
N SER A 104 6.67 -3.60 16.40
CA SER A 104 6.34 -4.76 15.58
C SER A 104 6.82 -6.07 16.22
N PRO A 105 5.91 -6.95 16.68
CA PRO A 105 6.25 -8.19 17.36
C PRO A 105 6.90 -9.21 16.41
N ARG A 106 7.84 -9.97 16.95
CA ARG A 106 8.59 -11.00 16.22
C ARG A 106 8.72 -12.26 17.05
N ILE A 107 8.86 -13.39 16.38
CA ILE A 107 9.30 -14.62 17.02
C ILE A 107 10.83 -14.58 17.06
N LYS A 108 11.38 -14.87 18.23
CA LYS A 108 12.81 -15.03 18.48
C LYS A 108 13.07 -16.49 18.86
N TRP A 109 14.05 -17.11 18.21
CA TRP A 109 14.58 -18.42 18.60
C TRP A 109 16.01 -18.26 19.09
N GLU A 110 16.34 -18.91 20.21
CA GLU A 110 17.69 -18.90 20.79
C GLU A 110 18.18 -20.33 21.02
N ILE A 111 19.22 -20.71 20.28
CA ILE A 111 19.77 -22.08 20.30
C ILE A 111 21.24 -22.03 20.68
N GLU A 112 21.65 -22.98 21.49
CA GLU A 112 23.05 -23.26 21.80
C GLU A 112 23.37 -24.67 21.32
N GLY A 113 24.53 -24.87 20.72
CA GLY A 113 24.97 -26.18 20.26
C GLY A 113 26.49 -26.31 20.19
N SER A 114 26.96 -27.53 20.01
CA SER A 114 28.40 -27.88 20.00
C SER A 114 28.77 -28.97 18.99
N THR A 115 27.82 -29.36 18.15
CA THR A 115 28.00 -30.35 17.08
C THR A 115 27.32 -29.84 15.80
N ASP A 116 27.71 -30.43 14.68
CA ASP A 116 27.08 -30.20 13.39
C ASP A 116 25.56 -30.37 13.47
N ALA A 117 24.83 -29.38 12.97
CA ALA A 117 23.37 -29.36 12.99
C ALA A 117 22.81 -28.41 11.92
N SER A 118 21.59 -28.70 11.49
CA SER A 118 20.80 -27.84 10.61
C SER A 118 19.47 -27.50 11.27
N TYR A 119 19.07 -26.25 11.17
CA TYR A 119 17.85 -25.71 11.74
C TYR A 119 17.04 -24.97 10.68
N SER A 120 15.72 -25.05 10.77
CA SER A 120 14.77 -24.29 9.93
C SER A 120 13.84 -23.51 10.85
N PHE A 121 14.02 -22.19 10.91
CA PHE A 121 13.24 -21.27 11.74
C PHE A 121 12.20 -20.59 10.86
N THR A 122 10.98 -21.11 10.83
CA THR A 122 9.96 -20.66 9.89
C THR A 122 8.64 -20.35 10.56
N VAL A 123 7.88 -19.48 9.90
CA VAL A 123 6.49 -19.17 10.20
C VAL A 123 5.65 -19.64 9.04
N THR A 124 4.61 -20.42 9.33
CA THR A 124 3.61 -20.83 8.36
C THR A 124 2.27 -20.18 8.70
N VAL A 125 1.64 -19.51 7.73
CA VAL A 125 0.32 -18.90 7.90
C VAL A 125 -0.55 -19.18 6.68
N SER A 126 -1.83 -19.47 6.93
CA SER A 126 -2.86 -19.51 5.88
C SER A 126 -3.65 -18.21 5.94
N SER A 127 -3.63 -17.46 4.86
CA SER A 127 -4.24 -16.13 4.77
C SER A 127 -5.35 -16.10 3.74
N ASN A 128 -6.37 -15.28 3.99
CA ASN A 128 -7.39 -14.89 3.03
C ASN A 128 -7.31 -13.36 2.84
N GLY A 129 -6.45 -12.92 1.92
CA GLY A 129 -6.25 -11.50 1.67
C GLY A 129 -7.34 -10.94 0.75
N ARG A 130 -7.83 -9.75 1.10
CA ARG A 130 -8.89 -9.05 0.37
C ARG A 130 -8.37 -7.69 -0.11
N ALA A 131 -8.69 -7.35 -1.35
CA ALA A 131 -8.34 -6.06 -1.91
C ALA A 131 -9.20 -4.96 -1.28
N VAL A 132 -8.58 -3.84 -0.97
CA VAL A 132 -9.25 -2.63 -0.49
C VAL A 132 -8.74 -1.46 -1.32
N ALA A 133 -9.62 -0.55 -1.70
CA ALA A 133 -9.27 0.73 -2.30
C ALA A 133 -9.96 1.82 -1.46
N TYR A 134 -9.22 2.83 -1.06
CA TYR A 134 -9.74 3.97 -0.29
C TYR A 134 -10.17 5.10 -1.23
N ASP A 135 -11.06 6.01 -0.87
CA ASP A 135 -11.38 7.10 -1.82
C ASP A 135 -10.19 8.07 -1.97
N LEU A 136 -9.95 8.53 -3.20
CA LEU A 136 -8.95 9.57 -3.49
C LEU A 136 -9.50 10.98 -3.25
N GLY A 137 -10.83 11.14 -3.35
CA GLY A 137 -11.54 12.37 -3.01
C GLY A 137 -12.32 12.26 -1.70
N GLY A 138 -12.75 13.40 -1.17
CA GLY A 138 -13.59 13.47 0.05
C GLY A 138 -12.84 13.52 1.38
N SER A 139 -11.51 13.65 1.35
CA SER A 139 -10.67 13.94 2.52
C SER A 139 -10.21 15.39 2.51
N ASP A 140 -10.99 16.28 3.11
CA ASP A 140 -10.61 17.70 3.21
C ASP A 140 -9.58 17.95 4.35
N VAL A 141 -8.99 16.88 4.91
CA VAL A 141 -8.03 17.02 6.02
C VAL A 141 -6.72 17.60 5.49
N THR A 142 -6.46 18.83 5.86
CA THR A 142 -5.24 19.54 5.52
C THR A 142 -4.05 19.04 6.33
N ILE A 143 -2.83 19.27 5.83
CA ILE A 143 -1.59 18.98 6.58
C ILE A 143 -1.58 19.67 7.95
N GLY A 144 -2.10 20.91 8.01
CA GLY A 144 -2.20 21.67 9.26
C GLY A 144 -3.16 21.03 10.27
N GLU A 145 -4.29 20.50 9.80
CA GLU A 145 -5.26 19.80 10.65
C GLU A 145 -4.75 18.46 11.15
N LEU A 146 -3.96 17.71 10.36
CA LEU A 146 -3.30 16.50 10.85
C LEU A 146 -2.41 16.80 12.06
N ALA A 147 -1.62 17.86 11.97
CA ALA A 147 -0.74 18.30 13.05
C ALA A 147 -1.52 18.76 14.29
N ALA A 148 -2.68 19.39 14.11
CA ALA A 148 -3.54 19.80 15.21
C ALA A 148 -4.27 18.62 15.87
N ALA A 149 -4.74 17.65 15.08
CA ALA A 149 -5.54 16.53 15.55
C ALA A 149 -4.70 15.47 16.27
N ASP A 150 -3.53 15.11 15.74
CA ASP A 150 -2.63 14.14 16.38
C ASP A 150 -1.15 14.58 16.27
N PRO A 151 -0.72 15.54 17.12
CA PRO A 151 0.67 15.97 17.17
C PRO A 151 1.64 14.82 17.47
N SER A 152 1.19 13.75 18.11
CA SER A 152 2.06 12.63 18.48
C SER A 152 2.42 11.78 17.26
N ILE A 153 1.44 11.48 16.40
CA ILE A 153 1.67 10.80 15.12
C ILE A 153 2.55 11.66 14.22
N VAL A 154 2.25 12.96 14.08
CA VAL A 154 3.06 13.85 13.25
C VAL A 154 4.50 13.87 13.75
N ASN A 155 4.74 14.18 15.03
CA ASN A 155 6.09 14.25 15.57
C ASN A 155 6.85 12.92 15.49
N LYS A 156 6.16 11.77 15.48
CA LYS A 156 6.79 10.45 15.42
C LYS A 156 7.15 10.06 13.99
N TYR A 157 6.29 10.36 13.03
CA TYR A 157 6.37 9.85 11.66
C TYR A 157 6.66 10.92 10.61
N THR A 158 7.19 12.10 10.98
CA THR A 158 7.68 13.13 10.04
C THR A 158 9.18 13.41 10.16
N LYS A 159 9.90 12.61 10.94
CA LYS A 159 11.34 12.77 11.18
C LYS A 159 12.20 11.95 10.24
N THR A 160 13.45 12.39 10.07
CA THR A 160 14.54 11.58 9.53
C THR A 160 14.72 10.34 10.40
N GLN A 161 15.00 9.19 9.77
CA GLN A 161 15.31 7.95 10.46
C GLN A 161 16.60 7.31 9.94
N ASN A 162 17.35 6.75 10.88
CA ASN A 162 18.62 6.10 10.63
C ASN A 162 18.53 4.59 10.81
N LEU A 163 19.18 3.90 9.90
CA LEU A 163 19.55 2.50 10.05
C LEU A 163 20.90 2.44 10.78
N VAL A 164 20.93 1.75 11.91
CA VAL A 164 22.13 1.47 12.68
C VAL A 164 22.47 -0.01 12.52
N ASP A 165 23.66 -0.28 12.01
CA ASP A 165 24.19 -1.64 11.89
C ASP A 165 25.68 -1.70 12.29
N SER A 166 26.31 -2.85 12.12
CA SER A 166 27.72 -3.06 12.46
C SER A 166 28.70 -2.17 11.67
N SER A 167 28.26 -1.57 10.55
CA SER A 167 29.05 -0.66 9.74
C SER A 167 28.87 0.81 10.12
N GLY A 168 27.88 1.12 10.97
CA GLY A 168 27.64 2.47 11.50
C GLY A 168 26.18 2.91 11.43
N THR A 169 25.97 4.22 11.56
CA THR A 169 24.67 4.87 11.43
C THR A 169 24.53 5.46 10.04
N HIS A 170 23.50 5.05 9.33
CA HIS A 170 23.23 5.47 7.96
C HIS A 170 21.79 5.95 7.83
N PRO A 171 21.54 7.20 7.43
CA PRO A 171 20.18 7.66 7.20
C PRO A 171 19.53 6.84 6.08
N ARG A 172 18.24 6.52 6.21
CA ARG A 172 17.47 5.83 5.15
C ARG A 172 16.29 6.66 4.72
N ILE A 173 15.54 7.18 5.68
CA ILE A 173 14.49 8.18 5.45
C ILE A 173 15.10 9.54 5.80
N MET A 174 15.11 10.46 4.85
CA MET A 174 15.86 11.72 4.89
C MET A 174 14.95 12.93 4.71
N SER A 175 14.02 13.13 5.63
CA SER A 175 13.05 14.23 5.55
C SER A 175 13.68 15.62 5.69
N ASP A 176 14.89 15.69 6.24
CA ASP A 176 15.61 16.96 6.44
C ASP A 176 16.54 17.35 5.29
N ASP A 177 16.73 16.47 4.31
CA ASP A 177 17.54 16.75 3.12
C ASP A 177 16.94 17.90 2.31
N SER A 178 17.78 18.86 1.92
CA SER A 178 17.31 20.09 1.24
C SER A 178 16.80 19.83 -0.17
N GLY A 179 17.34 18.84 -0.88
CA GLY A 179 16.90 18.45 -2.22
C GLY A 179 15.53 17.79 -2.18
N ILE A 180 15.35 16.81 -1.28
CA ILE A 180 14.06 16.15 -1.04
C ILE A 180 13.02 17.17 -0.58
N ARG A 181 13.36 18.02 0.39
CA ARG A 181 12.46 19.06 0.90
C ARG A 181 12.04 20.04 -0.18
N SER A 182 12.98 20.55 -0.99
CA SER A 182 12.65 21.51 -2.05
C SER A 182 11.68 20.93 -3.09
N ILE A 183 11.83 19.65 -3.45
CA ILE A 183 10.90 18.97 -4.36
C ILE A 183 9.52 18.85 -3.70
N ALA A 184 9.48 18.38 -2.45
CA ALA A 184 8.24 18.13 -1.76
C ALA A 184 7.45 19.44 -1.51
N GLU A 185 8.11 20.50 -1.08
CA GLU A 185 7.52 21.82 -0.89
C GLU A 185 6.99 22.40 -2.20
N GLY A 186 7.75 22.31 -3.30
CA GLY A 186 7.30 22.78 -4.60
C GLY A 186 6.04 22.07 -5.11
N ILE A 187 5.91 20.77 -4.82
CA ILE A 187 4.71 19.99 -5.16
C ILE A 187 3.55 20.35 -4.25
N ARG A 188 3.78 20.46 -2.93
CA ARG A 188 2.76 20.91 -1.96
C ARG A 188 2.19 22.27 -2.37
N ASP A 189 3.05 23.22 -2.70
CA ASP A 189 2.66 24.59 -3.04
C ASP A 189 1.89 24.67 -4.37
N ALA A 190 2.02 23.65 -5.23
CA ALA A 190 1.26 23.55 -6.49
C ALA A 190 -0.15 22.94 -6.30
N VAL A 191 -0.45 22.35 -5.15
CA VAL A 191 -1.74 21.70 -4.85
C VAL A 191 -2.51 22.37 -3.72
N VAL A 192 -2.12 23.58 -3.31
CA VAL A 192 -2.87 24.37 -2.34
C VAL A 192 -4.22 24.81 -2.91
N ASP A 193 -5.22 24.87 -2.04
CA ASP A 193 -6.54 25.41 -2.34
C ASP A 193 -6.55 26.95 -2.36
N GLU A 194 -7.73 27.54 -2.59
CA GLU A 194 -7.95 28.99 -2.61
C GLU A 194 -7.65 29.68 -1.27
N THR A 195 -7.61 28.94 -0.16
CA THR A 195 -7.23 29.43 1.17
C THR A 195 -5.73 29.35 1.42
N GLY A 196 -4.98 28.71 0.52
CA GLY A 196 -3.55 28.41 0.67
C GLY A 196 -3.28 27.16 1.50
N SER A 197 -4.31 26.36 1.80
CA SER A 197 -4.18 25.11 2.55
C SER A 197 -3.97 23.93 1.60
N ALA A 198 -3.20 22.94 2.01
CA ALA A 198 -2.95 21.74 1.20
C ALA A 198 -3.57 20.51 1.85
N GLY A 199 -4.46 19.82 1.11
CA GLY A 199 -5.02 18.53 1.49
C GLY A 199 -3.92 17.48 1.61
N ALA A 200 -3.86 16.75 2.73
CA ALA A 200 -2.80 15.77 2.94
C ALA A 200 -2.87 14.60 1.92
N MET A 201 -4.08 14.18 1.56
CA MET A 201 -4.30 13.17 0.52
C MET A 201 -3.81 13.65 -0.85
N ASP A 202 -4.17 14.88 -1.25
CA ASP A 202 -3.81 15.45 -2.54
C ASP A 202 -2.30 15.61 -2.69
N VAL A 203 -1.64 16.13 -1.65
CA VAL A 203 -0.18 16.27 -1.63
C VAL A 203 0.48 14.89 -1.67
N ALA A 204 -0.01 13.91 -0.92
CA ALA A 204 0.55 12.56 -0.93
C ALA A 204 0.40 11.89 -2.31
N ALA A 205 -0.75 12.05 -2.96
CA ALA A 205 -1.01 11.57 -4.32
C ALA A 205 -0.12 12.28 -5.36
N ALA A 206 0.05 13.59 -5.25
CA ALA A 206 0.91 14.37 -6.13
C ALA A 206 2.39 13.99 -5.99
N LEU A 207 2.87 13.76 -4.76
CA LEU A 207 4.23 13.25 -4.51
C LEU A 207 4.40 11.82 -5.03
N PHE A 208 3.37 10.99 -4.94
CA PHE A 208 3.40 9.63 -5.50
C PHE A 208 3.52 9.68 -7.03
N ARG A 209 2.73 10.52 -7.70
CA ARG A 209 2.83 10.75 -9.14
C ARG A 209 4.22 11.24 -9.52
N TRP A 210 4.79 12.18 -8.76
CA TRP A 210 6.15 12.63 -8.98
C TRP A 210 7.15 11.48 -8.85
N LEU A 211 7.03 10.64 -7.82
CA LEU A 211 7.88 9.45 -7.65
C LEU A 211 7.79 8.58 -8.91
N LYS A 212 6.59 8.16 -9.32
CA LYS A 212 6.40 7.28 -10.47
C LYS A 212 6.95 7.86 -11.77
N GLN A 213 6.76 9.16 -11.98
CA GLN A 213 7.26 9.85 -13.16
C GLN A 213 8.79 9.93 -13.17
N ASN A 214 9.41 10.17 -12.01
CA ASN A 214 10.82 10.51 -11.92
C ASN A 214 11.74 9.34 -11.51
N THR A 215 11.21 8.18 -11.16
CA THR A 215 12.03 7.01 -10.79
C THR A 215 11.60 5.74 -11.51
N ASP A 216 12.56 4.85 -11.76
CA ASP A 216 12.30 3.51 -12.30
C ASP A 216 12.61 2.45 -11.26
N TYR A 217 11.80 1.39 -11.23
CA TYR A 217 12.19 0.22 -10.47
C TYR A 217 13.32 -0.51 -11.14
N LYS A 218 14.27 -0.91 -10.31
CA LYS A 218 15.39 -1.73 -10.73
C LYS A 218 15.83 -2.56 -9.54
N LEU A 219 15.66 -3.88 -9.67
CA LEU A 219 16.21 -4.84 -8.72
C LEU A 219 17.69 -4.54 -8.49
N SER A 220 18.03 -4.26 -7.24
CA SER A 220 19.41 -4.08 -6.82
C SER A 220 20.10 -5.43 -6.79
N SER A 221 21.34 -5.49 -7.31
CA SER A 221 22.23 -6.65 -7.09
C SER A 221 22.93 -6.59 -5.73
N GLN A 222 22.76 -5.49 -4.99
CA GLN A 222 23.35 -5.27 -3.67
C GLN A 222 22.26 -5.48 -2.62
N GLY A 223 22.50 -6.34 -1.63
CA GLY A 223 21.48 -6.76 -0.65
C GLY A 223 21.06 -5.70 0.38
N ASN A 224 21.48 -4.44 0.24
CA ASN A 224 21.14 -3.36 1.16
C ASN A 224 20.39 -2.24 0.43
N ALA A 225 19.26 -1.82 0.98
CA ALA A 225 18.55 -0.62 0.56
C ALA A 225 19.44 0.62 0.67
N LYS A 226 19.32 1.49 -0.34
CA LYS A 226 20.01 2.76 -0.49
C LYS A 226 19.48 3.82 0.48
N GLN A 227 20.25 4.89 0.63
CA GLN A 227 19.73 6.12 1.20
C GLN A 227 18.73 6.76 0.22
N ALA A 228 17.70 7.43 0.73
CA ALA A 228 16.72 8.13 -0.11
C ALA A 228 17.37 9.12 -1.11
N THR A 229 18.45 9.79 -0.72
CA THR A 229 19.20 10.73 -1.57
C THR A 229 19.93 10.04 -2.72
N GLU A 230 20.37 8.78 -2.55
CA GLU A 230 20.98 8.00 -3.62
C GLU A 230 19.93 7.63 -4.67
N THR A 231 18.76 7.15 -4.24
CA THR A 231 17.60 6.88 -5.12
C THR A 231 17.14 8.15 -5.84
N LEU A 232 17.15 9.29 -5.16
CA LEU A 232 16.84 10.59 -5.76
C LEU A 232 17.88 10.97 -6.84
N SER A 233 19.15 10.67 -6.61
CA SER A 233 20.25 11.03 -7.51
C SER A 233 20.25 10.16 -8.78
N ASP A 234 20.18 8.83 -8.61
CA ASP A 234 20.28 7.89 -9.73
C ASP A 234 18.94 7.56 -10.39
N ARG A 235 17.84 7.99 -9.78
CA ARG A 235 16.45 7.83 -10.24
C ARG A 235 16.00 6.37 -10.34
N LYS A 236 16.64 5.45 -9.61
CA LYS A 236 16.37 4.01 -9.72
C LYS A 236 16.47 3.30 -8.37
N GLY A 237 15.58 2.37 -8.10
CA GLY A 237 15.63 1.59 -6.87
C GLY A 237 14.69 0.40 -6.88
N ASP A 238 14.86 -0.52 -5.94
CA ASP A 238 13.88 -1.58 -5.71
C ASP A 238 12.76 -1.12 -4.75
N CYS A 239 12.01 -2.07 -4.17
CA CYS A 239 10.84 -1.76 -3.34
C CYS A 239 11.20 -0.96 -2.09
N ASP A 240 12.32 -1.28 -1.42
CA ASP A 240 12.78 -0.56 -0.22
C ASP A 240 13.23 0.86 -0.60
N ASP A 241 14.05 0.96 -1.65
CA ASP A 241 14.66 2.22 -2.12
C ASP A 241 13.60 3.28 -2.48
N LEU A 242 12.60 2.87 -3.27
CA LEU A 242 11.52 3.75 -3.72
C LEU A 242 10.60 4.13 -2.57
N THR A 243 10.35 3.20 -1.65
CA THR A 243 9.55 3.46 -0.45
C THR A 243 10.25 4.45 0.47
N PHE A 244 11.56 4.32 0.71
CA PHE A 244 12.30 5.28 1.52
C PHE A 244 12.31 6.68 0.91
N LEU A 245 12.50 6.81 -0.40
CA LEU A 245 12.40 8.10 -1.08
C LEU A 245 11.00 8.72 -0.92
N TYR A 246 9.95 7.92 -1.13
CA TYR A 246 8.58 8.40 -1.02
C TYR A 246 8.23 8.86 0.40
N ILE A 247 8.58 8.06 1.41
CA ILE A 247 8.41 8.44 2.82
C ILE A 247 9.21 9.71 3.12
N SER A 248 10.43 9.85 2.61
CA SER A 248 11.24 11.06 2.83
C SER A 248 10.55 12.30 2.28
N LEU A 249 10.00 12.24 1.06
CA LEU A 249 9.24 13.33 0.44
C LEU A 249 8.02 13.73 1.26
N LEU A 250 7.20 12.76 1.69
CA LEU A 250 6.01 13.01 2.53
C LEU A 250 6.38 13.70 3.85
N ARG A 251 7.38 13.13 4.53
CA ARG A 251 7.83 13.62 5.84
C ARG A 251 8.43 15.02 5.77
N SER A 252 9.09 15.39 4.65
CA SER A 252 9.62 16.75 4.44
C SER A 252 8.55 17.84 4.41
N VAL A 253 7.29 17.50 4.10
CA VAL A 253 6.14 18.42 4.14
C VAL A 253 5.16 18.08 5.26
N SER A 254 5.65 17.43 6.33
CA SER A 254 4.90 17.12 7.54
C SER A 254 3.72 16.16 7.35
N ILE A 255 3.71 15.35 6.29
CA ILE A 255 2.75 14.25 6.14
C ILE A 255 3.33 13.02 6.85
N PRO A 256 2.65 12.45 7.86
CA PRO A 256 3.16 11.30 8.58
C PRO A 256 3.12 10.06 7.68
N ALA A 257 4.24 9.36 7.59
CA ALA A 257 4.35 8.16 6.76
C ALA A 257 5.26 7.13 7.43
N ARG A 258 5.02 5.83 7.23
CA ARG A 258 5.82 4.74 7.84
C ARG A 258 6.11 3.64 6.83
N PHE A 259 7.19 2.90 7.11
CA PHE A 259 7.65 1.79 6.30
C PHE A 259 6.94 0.50 6.71
N ALA A 260 6.52 -0.33 5.75
CA ALA A 260 5.97 -1.65 6.02
C ALA A 260 6.70 -2.70 5.18
N VAL A 261 6.89 -3.89 5.74
CA VAL A 261 7.58 -5.01 5.09
C VAL A 261 6.75 -6.28 5.25
N GLY A 262 6.85 -7.12 4.23
CA GLY A 262 6.07 -8.32 4.13
C GLY A 262 6.48 -9.18 2.97
N TYR A 263 5.48 -9.91 2.49
CA TYR A 263 5.57 -10.70 1.27
C TYR A 263 4.48 -10.28 0.31
N LEU A 264 4.81 -10.20 -0.96
CA LEU A 264 3.85 -10.05 -2.04
C LEU A 264 3.65 -11.39 -2.73
N VAL A 265 2.48 -11.99 -2.55
CA VAL A 265 2.10 -13.27 -3.17
C VAL A 265 1.35 -13.03 -4.48
N GLN A 266 1.92 -13.50 -5.58
CA GLN A 266 1.38 -13.34 -6.93
C GLN A 266 1.22 -14.71 -7.60
N GLY A 267 -0.01 -15.14 -7.84
CA GLY A 267 -0.25 -16.39 -8.53
C GLY A 267 0.22 -17.64 -7.77
N GLN A 268 0.34 -18.76 -8.48
CA GLN A 268 0.37 -20.08 -7.85
C GLN A 268 1.67 -20.42 -7.09
N ASN A 269 2.80 -19.78 -7.42
CA ASN A 269 4.11 -20.14 -6.86
C ASN A 269 5.08 -18.94 -6.75
N VAL A 270 4.62 -17.70 -6.93
CA VAL A 270 5.50 -16.53 -6.85
C VAL A 270 5.19 -15.79 -5.56
N ALA A 271 6.18 -15.70 -4.69
CA ALA A 271 6.20 -14.74 -3.62
C ALA A 271 7.59 -14.12 -3.52
N GLU A 272 7.62 -12.87 -3.13
CA GLU A 272 8.85 -12.13 -2.90
C GLU A 272 8.73 -11.34 -1.60
N ALA A 273 9.87 -11.15 -0.92
CA ALA A 273 9.94 -10.16 0.13
C ALA A 273 9.68 -8.79 -0.50
N HIS A 274 8.85 -7.99 0.14
CA HIS A 274 8.35 -6.75 -0.45
C HIS A 274 8.16 -5.67 0.61
N ALA A 275 8.32 -4.42 0.20
CA ALA A 275 8.12 -3.26 1.05
C ALA A 275 7.26 -2.19 0.38
N TRP A 276 6.52 -1.47 1.20
CA TRP A 276 5.62 -0.40 0.77
C TRP A 276 5.51 0.68 1.85
N ALA A 277 4.92 1.81 1.48
CA ALA A 277 4.67 2.91 2.41
C ALA A 277 3.26 2.81 2.99
N GLU A 278 3.08 3.29 4.21
CA GLU A 278 1.78 3.63 4.75
C GLU A 278 1.75 5.12 5.08
N VAL A 279 0.70 5.82 4.64
CA VAL A 279 0.56 7.27 4.77
C VAL A 279 -0.60 7.58 5.69
N PHE A 280 -0.40 8.47 6.65
CA PHE A 280 -1.45 8.92 7.54
C PHE A 280 -2.18 10.13 6.94
N VAL A 281 -3.45 9.97 6.61
CA VAL A 281 -4.28 10.97 5.93
C VAL A 281 -5.49 11.41 6.78
N GLY A 282 -5.49 11.09 8.07
CA GLY A 282 -6.51 11.50 9.04
C GLY A 282 -7.39 10.33 9.51
N GLY A 283 -7.68 10.26 10.82
CA GLY A 283 -8.24 9.06 11.48
C GLY A 283 -9.59 8.55 10.98
N GLY A 284 -10.33 9.34 10.19
CA GLY A 284 -11.61 8.96 9.59
C GLY A 284 -11.50 8.17 8.28
N LEU A 285 -10.30 8.04 7.72
CA LEU A 285 -10.04 7.35 6.46
C LEU A 285 -9.02 6.24 6.63
N GLY A 286 -8.93 5.33 5.66
CA GLY A 286 -8.00 4.22 5.74
C GLY A 286 -8.30 3.30 6.93
N ARG A 287 -7.26 2.63 7.42
CA ARG A 287 -7.29 1.83 8.65
C ARG A 287 -6.72 2.64 9.79
N ASN A 288 -7.61 3.27 10.57
CA ASN A 288 -7.26 4.19 11.64
C ASN A 288 -6.36 5.35 11.13
N GLY A 289 -6.68 5.89 9.95
CA GLY A 289 -5.95 6.98 9.32
C GLY A 289 -4.84 6.56 8.36
N TRP A 290 -4.43 5.29 8.34
CA TRP A 290 -3.35 4.82 7.50
C TRP A 290 -3.86 4.20 6.20
N ILE A 291 -3.29 4.63 5.08
CA ILE A 291 -3.53 4.04 3.75
C ILE A 291 -2.24 3.44 3.21
N SER A 292 -2.33 2.32 2.51
CA SER A 292 -1.17 1.67 1.88
C SER A 292 -0.84 2.30 0.53
N VAL A 293 0.44 2.49 0.25
CA VAL A 293 0.95 3.02 -1.03
C VAL A 293 2.07 2.12 -1.53
N GLU A 294 1.83 1.49 -2.67
CA GLU A 294 2.76 0.61 -3.36
C GLU A 294 3.72 1.44 -4.23
N CYS A 295 4.93 1.69 -3.73
CA CYS A 295 5.90 2.58 -4.37
C CYS A 295 6.63 1.94 -5.57
N ALA A 296 6.90 0.64 -5.53
CA ALA A 296 7.53 -0.06 -6.65
C ALA A 296 6.59 -0.10 -7.86
N GLY A 297 5.31 -0.38 -7.62
CA GLY A 297 4.26 -0.47 -8.65
C GLY A 297 4.62 -1.44 -9.78
N SER A 298 3.99 -1.26 -10.95
CA SER A 298 4.18 -2.14 -12.12
C SER A 298 5.28 -1.62 -13.06
N SER A 299 6.48 -1.46 -12.54
CA SER A 299 7.53 -0.72 -13.23
C SER A 299 8.31 -1.61 -14.19
N GLY A 300 7.99 -1.47 -15.47
CA GLY A 300 8.82 -1.96 -16.56
C GLY A 300 8.07 -1.98 -17.89
N LEU A 301 8.53 -1.15 -18.83
CA LEU A 301 8.18 -1.10 -20.27
C LEU A 301 7.03 -0.15 -20.65
N GLY A 302 7.29 1.16 -20.75
CA GLY A 302 6.34 2.08 -21.38
C GLY A 302 6.72 3.56 -21.29
N ALA A 303 6.05 4.39 -22.10
CA ALA A 303 6.07 5.83 -21.93
C ALA A 303 5.29 6.19 -20.65
N LYS A 304 5.89 6.98 -19.76
CA LYS A 304 5.26 7.47 -18.52
C LYS A 304 4.39 8.70 -18.80
N ASP A 305 3.41 8.52 -19.67
CA ASP A 305 2.43 9.56 -19.98
C ASP A 305 1.37 9.70 -18.87
N GLU A 306 0.42 10.61 -19.06
CA GLU A 306 -0.64 10.87 -18.09
C GLU A 306 -1.50 9.63 -17.82
N SER A 307 -1.79 8.81 -18.83
CA SER A 307 -2.63 7.62 -18.66
C SER A 307 -1.91 6.56 -17.81
N TYR A 308 -0.60 6.40 -18.00
CA TYR A 308 0.23 5.56 -17.14
C TYR A 308 0.21 6.04 -15.68
N LEU A 309 0.43 7.35 -15.45
CA LEU A 309 0.48 7.91 -14.09
C LEU A 309 -0.87 7.81 -13.36
N GLN A 310 -1.98 8.00 -14.07
CA GLN A 310 -3.32 7.78 -13.53
C GLN A 310 -3.55 6.32 -13.18
N GLY A 311 -3.14 5.38 -14.05
CA GLY A 311 -3.18 3.95 -13.77
C GLY A 311 -2.43 3.57 -12.49
N GLU A 312 -1.20 4.06 -12.34
CA GLU A 312 -0.40 3.83 -11.14
C GLU A 312 -1.08 4.43 -9.90
N LEU A 313 -1.61 5.65 -9.99
CA LEU A 313 -2.33 6.26 -8.86
C LEU A 313 -3.54 5.42 -8.43
N HIS A 314 -4.39 5.03 -9.38
CA HIS A 314 -5.62 4.30 -9.09
C HIS A 314 -5.39 2.90 -8.50
N GLN A 315 -4.32 2.22 -8.91
CA GLN A 315 -4.05 0.84 -8.52
C GLN A 315 -3.04 0.68 -7.38
N HIS A 316 -2.23 1.71 -7.09
CA HIS A 316 -1.11 1.59 -6.16
C HIS A 316 -1.12 2.64 -5.04
N PHE A 317 -1.93 3.70 -5.13
CA PHE A 317 -2.07 4.67 -4.05
C PHE A 317 -3.39 4.49 -3.30
N GLY A 318 -3.32 4.18 -2.01
CA GLY A 318 -4.49 3.86 -1.21
C GLY A 318 -5.15 2.54 -1.63
N VAL A 319 -4.36 1.57 -2.09
CA VAL A 319 -4.82 0.23 -2.46
C VAL A 319 -4.06 -0.81 -1.65
N GLU A 320 -4.79 -1.68 -0.95
CA GLU A 320 -4.24 -2.89 -0.33
C GLU A 320 -4.39 -4.05 -1.30
N ASN A 321 -3.26 -4.60 -1.75
CA ASN A 321 -3.25 -5.78 -2.60
C ASN A 321 -3.63 -7.03 -1.78
N PRO A 322 -4.55 -7.89 -2.26
CA PRO A 322 -4.94 -9.10 -1.53
C PRO A 322 -3.78 -10.11 -1.38
N GLY A 323 -2.73 -10.00 -2.19
CA GLY A 323 -1.51 -10.78 -2.09
C GLY A 323 -0.53 -10.30 -1.02
N TYR A 324 -0.74 -9.14 -0.39
CA TYR A 324 0.16 -8.66 0.66
C TYR A 324 -0.04 -9.40 1.97
N LEU A 325 1.07 -9.90 2.50
CA LEU A 325 1.17 -10.35 3.88
C LEU A 325 2.12 -9.42 4.62
N ARG A 326 1.59 -8.56 5.48
CA ARG A 326 2.39 -7.73 6.38
C ARG A 326 2.98 -8.56 7.50
N VAL A 327 4.27 -8.39 7.77
CA VAL A 327 4.97 -9.05 8.90
C VAL A 327 5.76 -8.05 9.76
N PHE A 328 5.86 -6.80 9.30
CA PHE A 328 6.52 -5.71 9.99
C PHE A 328 5.88 -4.36 9.60
N THR A 329 5.69 -3.51 10.60
CA THR A 329 5.29 -2.10 10.48
C THR A 329 6.28 -1.24 11.26
N ASP A 330 6.89 -0.26 10.61
CA ASP A 330 7.75 0.74 11.25
C ASP A 330 6.95 1.58 12.25
N ASP A 331 7.61 1.94 13.34
CA ASP A 331 6.98 2.70 14.41
C ASP A 331 7.52 4.11 14.55
N GLY A 332 8.36 4.56 13.63
CA GLY A 332 8.90 5.91 13.69
C GLY A 332 10.32 5.97 14.26
N SER A 333 10.82 4.90 14.87
CA SER A 333 12.13 4.90 15.54
C SER A 333 13.26 4.31 14.70
N ASP A 334 14.48 4.80 14.93
CA ASP A 334 15.71 4.22 14.40
C ASP A 334 15.88 2.75 14.81
N ALA A 335 15.41 2.37 16.01
CA ALA A 335 15.44 0.98 16.48
C ALA A 335 14.58 0.08 15.59
N SER A 336 13.36 0.51 15.25
CA SER A 336 12.44 -0.25 14.39
C SER A 336 13.00 -0.44 12.98
N ILE A 337 13.48 0.64 12.34
CA ILE A 337 14.09 0.53 11.00
C ILE A 337 15.46 -0.15 11.04
N SER A 338 16.18 -0.19 12.15
CA SER A 338 17.41 -1.01 12.22
C SER A 338 17.05 -2.49 12.29
N ALA A 339 15.93 -2.79 12.93
CA ALA A 339 15.50 -4.14 13.23
C ALA A 339 14.55 -4.74 12.18
N ARG A 340 14.17 -4.04 11.10
CA ARG A 340 13.27 -4.60 10.07
C ARG A 340 13.79 -5.88 9.40
N ARG A 341 15.10 -6.15 9.47
CA ARG A 341 15.69 -7.36 8.90
C ARG A 341 15.34 -8.56 9.77
N MET A 342 14.62 -9.49 9.16
CA MET A 342 14.39 -10.83 9.69
C MET A 342 15.55 -11.71 9.24
N GLY A 343 16.24 -12.38 10.15
CA GLY A 343 17.45 -13.11 9.81
C GLY A 343 18.01 -13.93 10.96
N VAL A 344 19.15 -14.57 10.71
CA VAL A 344 19.87 -15.40 11.68
C VAL A 344 21.22 -14.75 12.00
N SER A 345 21.50 -14.59 13.29
CA SER A 345 22.80 -14.22 13.83
C SER A 345 23.47 -15.45 14.42
N VAL A 346 24.79 -15.57 14.20
CA VAL A 346 25.58 -16.71 14.64
C VAL A 346 26.85 -16.23 15.31
N LYS A 347 27.08 -16.69 16.54
CA LYS A 347 28.36 -16.57 17.21
C LYS A 347 28.90 -17.98 17.43
N ARG A 348 30.11 -18.25 16.94
CA ARG A 348 30.68 -19.61 16.94
C ARG A 348 32.17 -19.64 17.22
N THR A 349 32.65 -20.79 17.67
CA THR A 349 34.09 -21.10 17.83
C THR A 349 34.47 -22.19 16.84
N GLY A 350 35.31 -21.83 15.85
CA GLY A 350 35.68 -22.74 14.76
C GLY A 350 34.51 -23.03 13.81
N GLY A 351 34.74 -23.94 12.85
CA GLY A 351 33.73 -24.41 11.90
C GLY A 351 33.33 -23.40 10.82
N GLU A 352 32.18 -23.64 10.19
CA GLU A 352 31.55 -22.82 9.16
C GLU A 352 30.03 -22.76 9.36
N THR A 353 29.40 -21.79 8.71
CA THR A 353 27.95 -21.56 8.74
C THR A 353 27.45 -21.27 7.36
N GLU A 354 26.40 -21.97 6.96
CA GLU A 354 25.64 -21.70 5.74
C GLU A 354 24.25 -21.22 6.14
N THR A 355 23.78 -20.13 5.52
CA THR A 355 22.45 -19.57 5.80
C THR A 355 21.66 -19.45 4.50
N GLY A 356 20.36 -19.67 4.58
CA GLY A 356 19.44 -19.54 3.46
C GLY A 356 18.11 -18.96 3.90
N ALA A 357 17.42 -18.28 2.98
CA ALA A 357 16.05 -17.84 3.20
C ALA A 357 15.07 -18.96 2.82
N VAL A 358 14.02 -19.14 3.63
CA VAL A 358 12.89 -20.00 3.29
C VAL A 358 11.75 -19.11 2.82
N LEU A 359 11.20 -19.42 1.65
CA LEU A 359 9.97 -18.83 1.14
C LEU A 359 9.26 -19.86 0.27
N LYS A 360 8.12 -20.38 0.74
CA LYS A 360 7.32 -21.38 0.04
C LYS A 360 5.86 -20.97 0.03
N ILE A 361 5.20 -21.13 -1.11
CA ILE A 361 3.77 -20.88 -1.28
C ILE A 361 3.08 -22.19 -1.65
N SER A 362 1.88 -22.39 -1.11
CA SER A 362 1.00 -23.47 -1.50
C SER A 362 -0.47 -23.04 -1.41
N GLY A 363 -1.34 -23.77 -2.10
CA GLY A 363 -2.79 -23.56 -2.00
C GLY A 363 -3.28 -22.22 -2.55
N TYR A 364 -2.48 -21.48 -3.33
CA TYR A 364 -2.90 -20.21 -3.88
C TYR A 364 -4.14 -20.36 -4.78
N LYS A 365 -5.15 -19.54 -4.50
CA LYS A 365 -6.40 -19.49 -5.25
C LYS A 365 -6.93 -18.06 -5.28
N VAL A 366 -7.30 -17.59 -6.47
CA VAL A 366 -8.21 -16.45 -6.61
C VAL A 366 -9.61 -16.95 -6.27
N VAL A 367 -10.12 -16.56 -5.11
CA VAL A 367 -11.45 -16.94 -4.61
C VAL A 367 -12.52 -16.09 -5.29
N GLU A 368 -12.24 -14.80 -5.48
CA GLU A 368 -13.13 -13.84 -6.10
C GLU A 368 -12.31 -12.84 -6.93
N GLY A 369 -12.77 -12.54 -8.15
CA GLY A 369 -12.22 -11.47 -8.98
C GLY A 369 -13.25 -10.38 -9.18
N ARG A 370 -12.82 -9.12 -9.14
CA ARG A 370 -13.67 -7.92 -9.29
C ARG A 370 -13.01 -6.88 -10.18
N LYS A 371 -13.81 -5.96 -10.72
CA LYS A 371 -13.34 -4.77 -11.43
C LYS A 371 -13.20 -3.62 -10.43
N LEU A 372 -12.11 -2.85 -10.54
CA LEU A 372 -12.02 -1.56 -9.87
C LEU A 372 -12.68 -0.50 -10.76
N VAL A 373 -13.65 0.23 -10.21
CA VAL A 373 -14.27 1.41 -10.82
C VAL A 373 -13.77 2.63 -10.06
N VAL A 374 -13.34 3.64 -10.81
CA VAL A 374 -12.93 4.94 -10.28
C VAL A 374 -13.88 5.99 -10.85
N TYR A 375 -14.44 6.80 -9.97
CA TYR A 375 -15.35 7.88 -10.31
C TYR A 375 -14.61 9.22 -10.34
N LYS A 376 -15.15 10.20 -11.08
CA LYS A 376 -14.55 11.52 -11.26
C LYS A 376 -14.45 12.35 -9.99
N ASP A 377 -15.20 12.01 -8.95
CA ASP A 377 -15.09 12.60 -7.62
C ASP A 377 -13.98 11.96 -6.76
N GLY A 378 -13.23 11.01 -7.33
CA GLY A 378 -12.16 10.27 -6.66
C GLY A 378 -12.64 9.06 -5.85
N SER A 379 -13.95 8.80 -5.75
CA SER A 379 -14.44 7.59 -5.08
C SER A 379 -14.09 6.32 -5.86
N ARG A 380 -13.95 5.20 -5.15
CA ARG A 380 -13.49 3.92 -5.73
C ARG A 380 -14.29 2.73 -5.22
N ASP A 381 -14.68 1.86 -6.14
CA ASP A 381 -15.47 0.65 -5.84
C ASP A 381 -14.91 -0.61 -6.50
N TYR A 382 -14.94 -1.72 -5.77
CA TYR A 382 -14.78 -3.06 -6.35
C TYR A 382 -16.13 -3.68 -6.68
N VAL A 383 -16.45 -3.75 -7.97
CA VAL A 383 -17.73 -4.25 -8.49
C VAL A 383 -17.60 -5.64 -9.12
N ASP A 384 -18.73 -6.34 -9.22
CA ASP A 384 -18.79 -7.66 -9.84
C ASP A 384 -18.43 -7.62 -11.33
N ASN A 385 -18.03 -8.78 -11.88
CA ASN A 385 -17.51 -8.84 -13.26
C ASN A 385 -18.55 -8.55 -14.33
N ASP A 386 -19.82 -8.84 -14.05
CA ASP A 386 -20.97 -8.54 -14.91
C ASP A 386 -21.55 -7.14 -14.65
N TRP A 387 -20.96 -6.35 -13.74
CA TRP A 387 -21.40 -5.00 -13.48
C TRP A 387 -21.32 -4.13 -14.75
N SER A 388 -22.38 -3.33 -14.92
CA SER A 388 -22.51 -2.27 -15.92
C SER A 388 -23.07 -1.03 -15.23
N PRO A 389 -22.60 0.17 -15.58
CA PRO A 389 -23.14 1.38 -15.00
C PRO A 389 -24.60 1.59 -15.39
N LYS A 390 -25.38 2.16 -14.46
CA LYS A 390 -26.80 2.45 -14.68
C LYS A 390 -26.98 3.95 -14.96
N PRO A 391 -27.85 4.33 -15.91
CA PRO A 391 -28.18 5.73 -16.12
C PRO A 391 -28.76 6.34 -14.83
N LYS A 392 -28.35 7.57 -14.48
CA LYS A 392 -28.96 8.33 -13.39
C LYS A 392 -30.36 8.81 -13.80
N LEU A 393 -31.37 7.95 -13.63
CA LEU A 393 -32.78 8.26 -13.94
C LEU A 393 -33.46 9.19 -12.93
N PHE A 394 -32.72 9.78 -11.98
CA PHE A 394 -33.29 10.63 -10.94
C PHE A 394 -33.43 12.09 -11.42
N GLY A 395 -34.67 12.50 -11.71
CA GLY A 395 -35.04 13.91 -11.87
C GLY A 395 -36.27 14.21 -12.72
N LEU A 396 -36.78 13.26 -13.53
CA LEU A 396 -37.91 13.53 -14.45
C LEU A 396 -39.30 13.14 -13.92
N PHE A 397 -39.38 12.53 -12.73
CA PHE A 397 -40.66 12.19 -12.09
C PHE A 397 -40.61 12.38 -10.57
N SER A 398 -40.35 13.61 -10.12
CA SER A 398 -40.84 14.09 -8.83
C SER A 398 -41.59 15.38 -9.10
N ASP A 399 -42.82 15.47 -8.59
CA ASP A 399 -43.86 16.48 -8.84
C ASP A 399 -44.73 16.23 -10.09
N ALA A 400 -45.69 15.29 -9.93
CA ALA A 400 -46.99 15.34 -10.59
C ALA A 400 -48.08 14.89 -9.62
#